data_AF-A0A4R6VR03-F1
#
_entry.id   AF-A0A4R6VR03-F1
#
_cell.length_a   1.000
_cell.length_b   1.000
_cell.length_c   1.000
_cell.angle_alpha   90.00
_cell.angle_beta   90.00
_cell.angle_gamma   90.00
#
_symmetry.space_group_name_H-M   'P 1'
#
loop_
_entity.id
_entity.type
_entity.pdbx_description
1 polymer ?
#
loop_
_entity_poly.entity_id
_entity_poly.type
_entity_poly.pdbx_seq_one_letter_code
_entity_poly.pdbx_strand_id
1 'polypeptide(L)'
;MNAVDRSGEEGALDRARARWRAAGDRVWAIAVVDGEEYRRLAERVGAVLDEVRAAAPAVGDLLALDADPGPVLGRAGTRAVLDAALAVRADELVAARARDERRAAIAAARASGERWVVLDASAGSTHRTVEMHLATGLALVATADPYAGGEPYVLGEAVLDTETGVTITDGTETSFADAVAWRDARARRRREIDSRLDGGDTMLSDK
;
A
#
# COMPACT_ATOMS: atom_id res chain seq x y z
N MET A 1 -11.93 -5.48 -24.47
CA MET A 1 -10.52 -5.47 -24.04
C MET A 1 -10.24 -6.80 -23.34
N ASN A 2 -9.58 -7.73 -24.03
CA ASN A 2 -9.53 -9.16 -23.68
C ASN A 2 -8.52 -9.45 -22.56
N ALA A 3 -8.84 -10.42 -21.69
CA ALA A 3 -8.01 -10.82 -20.54
C ALA A 3 -6.57 -11.25 -20.93
N VAL A 4 -6.36 -11.71 -22.17
CA VAL A 4 -5.05 -12.11 -22.72
C VAL A 4 -4.08 -10.92 -22.87
N ASP A 5 -4.61 -9.73 -23.14
CA ASP A 5 -3.83 -8.50 -23.31
C ASP A 5 -3.28 -8.01 -21.95
N ARG A 6 -4.12 -8.13 -20.90
CA ARG A 6 -3.77 -7.78 -19.52
C ARG A 6 -2.61 -8.61 -18.95
N SER A 7 -2.59 -9.92 -19.19
CA SER A 7 -1.51 -10.78 -18.69
C SER A 7 -0.16 -10.51 -19.35
N GLY A 8 -0.15 -10.05 -20.62
CA GLY A 8 1.07 -9.63 -21.31
C GLY A 8 1.65 -8.32 -20.76
N GLU A 9 0.78 -7.34 -20.51
CA GLU A 9 1.12 -6.04 -19.93
C GLU A 9 1.62 -6.19 -18.48
N GLU A 10 0.95 -7.01 -17.66
CA GLU A 10 1.37 -7.33 -16.29
C GLU A 10 2.78 -7.95 -16.25
N GLY A 11 3.05 -8.94 -17.12
CA GLY A 11 4.38 -9.53 -17.21
C GLY A 11 5.47 -8.57 -17.71
N ALA A 12 5.13 -7.63 -18.59
CA ALA A 12 6.05 -6.59 -19.05
C ALA A 12 6.37 -5.59 -17.94
N LEU A 13 5.33 -5.18 -17.18
CA LEU A 13 5.45 -4.29 -16.04
C LEU A 13 6.32 -4.87 -14.93
N ASP A 14 6.16 -6.15 -14.60
CA ASP A 14 6.96 -6.79 -13.56
C ASP A 14 8.45 -6.82 -13.91
N ARG A 15 8.78 -7.14 -15.17
CA ARG A 15 10.17 -7.09 -15.66
C ARG A 15 10.74 -5.68 -15.65
N ALA A 16 9.95 -4.69 -16.08
CA ALA A 16 10.37 -3.29 -16.08
C ALA A 16 10.62 -2.79 -14.64
N ARG A 17 9.69 -3.07 -13.72
CA ARG A 17 9.82 -2.75 -12.29
C ARG A 17 11.06 -3.38 -11.65
N ALA A 18 11.35 -4.64 -11.95
CA ALA A 18 12.55 -5.30 -11.41
C ALA A 18 13.82 -4.55 -11.82
N ARG A 19 13.91 -4.11 -13.07
CA ARG A 19 15.06 -3.35 -13.58
C ARG A 19 15.12 -1.92 -12.99
N TRP A 20 13.98 -1.24 -12.91
CA TRP A 20 13.88 0.09 -12.32
C TRP A 20 14.28 0.09 -10.83
N ARG A 21 13.79 -0.87 -10.06
CA ARG A 21 14.15 -1.06 -8.65
C ARG A 21 15.65 -1.31 -8.48
N ALA A 22 16.23 -2.20 -9.28
CA ALA A 22 17.67 -2.44 -9.24
C ALA A 22 18.49 -1.17 -9.55
N ALA A 23 17.99 -0.25 -10.38
CA ALA A 23 18.63 1.04 -10.60
C ALA A 23 18.47 1.99 -9.40
N GLY A 24 17.28 2.05 -8.81
CA GLY A 24 17.02 2.76 -7.56
C GLY A 24 17.95 2.30 -6.44
N ASP A 25 18.10 1.00 -6.24
CA ASP A 25 18.97 0.43 -5.20
C ASP A 25 20.43 0.88 -5.35
N ARG A 26 20.93 0.95 -6.59
CA ARG A 26 22.28 1.47 -6.87
C ARG A 26 22.42 2.95 -6.55
N VAL A 27 21.40 3.75 -6.88
CA VAL A 27 21.34 5.19 -6.57
C VAL A 27 21.32 5.42 -5.05
N TRP A 28 20.58 4.58 -4.32
CA TRP A 28 20.46 4.69 -2.87
C TRP A 28 21.63 4.12 -2.09
N ALA A 29 22.36 3.15 -2.64
CA ALA A 29 23.60 2.65 -2.04
C ALA A 29 24.68 3.73 -1.89
N ILE A 30 24.68 4.76 -2.77
CA ILE A 30 25.61 5.90 -2.69
C ILE A 30 25.42 6.69 -1.39
N ALA A 31 24.19 6.73 -0.84
CA ALA A 31 23.89 7.43 0.43
C ALA A 31 24.76 6.99 1.60
N VAL A 32 25.21 5.73 1.58
CA VAL A 32 26.02 5.14 2.65
C VAL A 32 27.48 5.58 2.56
N VAL A 33 27.94 6.00 1.38
CA VAL A 33 29.35 6.28 1.07
C VAL A 33 29.61 7.79 0.95
N ASP A 34 28.71 8.53 0.30
CA ASP A 34 28.82 9.97 0.09
C ASP A 34 27.42 10.63 0.13
N GLY A 35 27.14 11.32 1.24
CA GLY A 35 25.85 11.99 1.45
C GLY A 35 25.60 13.19 0.54
N GLU A 36 26.66 13.86 0.08
CA GLU A 36 26.54 15.05 -0.76
C GLU A 36 26.35 14.66 -2.24
N GLU A 37 27.02 13.59 -2.69
CA GLU A 37 26.71 12.96 -3.97
C GLU A 37 25.28 12.42 -4.00
N TYR A 38 24.86 11.74 -2.93
CA TYR A 38 23.48 11.27 -2.79
C TYR A 38 22.46 12.41 -2.87
N ARG A 39 22.69 13.53 -2.16
CA ARG A 39 21.78 14.68 -2.19
C ARG A 39 21.61 15.21 -3.61
N ARG A 40 22.70 15.42 -4.35
CA ARG A 40 22.65 15.87 -5.75
C ARG A 40 21.92 14.88 -6.66
N LEU A 41 22.12 13.58 -6.43
CA LEU A 41 21.49 12.53 -7.19
C LEU A 41 19.98 12.46 -6.91
N ALA A 42 19.58 12.57 -5.64
CA ALA A 42 18.19 12.62 -5.21
C ALA A 42 17.45 13.84 -5.77
N GLU A 43 18.07 15.03 -5.73
CA GLU A 43 17.54 16.26 -6.35
C GLU A 43 17.30 16.06 -7.86
N ARG A 44 18.25 15.41 -8.55
CA ARG A 44 18.11 15.12 -9.98
C ARG A 44 17.01 14.11 -10.26
N VAL A 45 16.91 13.04 -9.47
CA VAL A 45 15.81 12.06 -9.58
C VAL A 45 14.48 12.77 -9.35
N GLY A 46 14.38 13.67 -8.38
CA GLY A 46 13.18 14.48 -8.12
C GLY A 46 12.77 15.33 -9.32
N ALA A 47 13.71 16.06 -9.93
CA ALA A 47 13.43 16.87 -11.12
C ALA A 47 12.94 16.03 -12.31
N VAL A 48 13.56 14.86 -12.54
CA VAL A 48 13.13 13.92 -13.60
C VAL A 48 11.78 13.31 -13.28
N LEU A 49 11.51 12.99 -12.01
CA LEU A 49 10.25 12.42 -11.57
C LEU A 49 9.08 13.35 -11.88
N ASP A 50 9.23 14.66 -11.73
CA ASP A 50 8.17 15.62 -12.09
C ASP A 50 7.85 15.59 -13.59
N GLU A 51 8.85 15.43 -14.44
CA GLU A 51 8.64 15.24 -15.89
C GLU A 51 7.98 13.91 -16.19
N VAL A 52 8.42 12.83 -15.53
CA VAL A 52 7.83 11.49 -15.65
C VAL A 52 6.36 11.51 -15.19
N ARG A 53 6.01 12.22 -14.11
CA ARG A 53 4.61 12.35 -13.64
C ARG A 53 3.72 13.02 -14.70
N ALA A 54 4.24 14.03 -15.38
CA ALA A 54 3.51 14.72 -16.45
C ALA A 54 3.37 13.87 -17.71
N ALA A 55 4.42 13.12 -18.08
CA ALA A 55 4.46 12.30 -19.29
C ALA A 55 3.76 10.94 -19.13
N ALA A 56 3.72 10.39 -17.91
CA ALA A 56 3.19 9.07 -17.61
C ALA A 56 2.10 9.09 -16.52
N PRO A 57 0.86 9.51 -16.88
CA PRO A 57 -0.26 9.50 -15.95
C PRO A 57 -0.75 8.08 -15.63
N ALA A 58 -0.53 7.10 -16.51
CA ALA A 58 -0.89 5.69 -16.30
C ALA A 58 0.28 4.72 -16.52
N VAL A 59 0.05 3.44 -16.18
CA VAL A 59 1.05 2.36 -16.30
C VAL A 59 1.50 2.14 -17.74
N GLY A 60 0.57 2.16 -18.70
CA GLY A 60 0.89 2.01 -20.11
C GLY A 60 1.81 3.12 -20.63
N ASP A 61 1.58 4.36 -20.20
CA ASP A 61 2.43 5.50 -20.55
C ASP A 61 3.84 5.37 -19.95
N LEU A 62 3.94 4.81 -18.75
CA LEU A 62 5.21 4.54 -18.09
C LEU A 62 6.03 3.51 -18.86
N LEU A 63 5.38 2.45 -19.37
CA LEU A 63 6.01 1.44 -20.23
C LEU A 63 6.42 2.01 -21.58
N ALA A 64 5.59 2.87 -22.18
CA ALA A 64 5.90 3.56 -23.43
C ALA A 64 7.13 4.48 -23.26
N LEU A 65 7.18 5.23 -22.16
CA LEU A 65 8.30 6.11 -21.84
C LEU A 65 9.61 5.34 -21.56
N ASP A 66 9.52 4.17 -20.93
CA ASP A 66 10.69 3.31 -20.71
C ASP A 66 11.25 2.77 -22.04
N ALA A 67 10.37 2.46 -23.00
CA ALA A 67 10.74 2.00 -24.34
C ALA A 67 11.29 3.12 -25.24
N ASP A 68 10.75 4.33 -25.15
CA ASP A 68 11.24 5.52 -25.85
C ASP A 68 11.52 6.68 -24.88
N PRO A 69 12.70 6.69 -24.24
CA PRO A 69 13.04 7.66 -23.21
C PRO A 69 13.48 9.01 -23.78
N GLY A 70 13.60 9.15 -25.11
CA GLY A 70 14.12 10.34 -25.80
C GLY A 70 13.59 11.68 -25.27
N PRO A 71 12.28 11.80 -24.95
CA PRO A 71 11.70 13.05 -24.43
C PRO A 71 12.22 13.50 -23.05
N VAL A 72 12.77 12.58 -22.23
CA VAL A 72 13.10 12.84 -20.81
C VAL A 72 14.57 12.53 -20.48
N LEU A 73 15.24 11.71 -21.32
CA LEU A 73 16.60 11.23 -21.07
C LEU A 73 17.65 12.36 -21.03
N GLY A 74 17.46 13.41 -21.85
CA GLY A 74 18.37 14.56 -21.90
C GLY A 74 18.50 15.28 -20.55
N ARG A 75 17.40 15.35 -19.78
CA ARG A 75 17.40 15.96 -18.44
C ARG A 75 17.86 15.00 -17.36
N ALA A 76 17.54 13.70 -17.51
CA ALA A 76 18.02 12.67 -16.60
C ALA A 76 19.56 12.57 -16.59
N GLY A 77 20.21 12.87 -17.71
CA GLY A 77 21.65 12.82 -17.90
C GLY A 77 22.21 11.39 -17.95
N THR A 78 21.58 10.45 -17.25
CA THR A 78 21.88 9.02 -17.31
C THR A 78 20.59 8.20 -17.30
N ARG A 79 20.67 6.97 -17.84
CA ARG A 79 19.57 6.02 -17.77
C ARG A 79 19.26 5.59 -16.33
N ALA A 80 20.25 5.54 -15.44
CA ALA A 80 20.06 5.14 -14.05
C ALA A 80 19.15 6.11 -13.27
N VAL A 81 19.30 7.42 -13.50
CA VAL A 81 18.43 8.45 -12.90
C VAL A 81 17.00 8.32 -13.42
N LEU A 82 16.84 8.12 -14.73
CA LEU A 82 15.52 7.88 -15.32
C LEU A 82 14.86 6.61 -14.76
N ASP A 83 15.59 5.49 -14.72
CA ASP A 83 15.09 4.23 -14.19
C ASP A 83 14.68 4.36 -12.71
N ALA A 84 15.42 5.13 -11.89
CA ALA A 84 15.03 5.42 -10.51
C ALA A 84 13.75 6.26 -10.43
N ALA A 85 13.59 7.28 -11.28
CA ALA A 85 12.36 8.06 -11.35
C ALA A 85 11.16 7.22 -11.82
N LEU A 86 11.36 6.32 -12.80
CA LEU A 86 10.35 5.36 -13.25
C LEU A 86 9.94 4.39 -12.12
N ALA A 87 10.90 3.94 -11.30
CA ALA A 87 10.61 3.11 -10.11
C ALA A 87 9.66 3.82 -9.15
N VAL A 88 10.01 5.06 -8.76
CA VAL A 88 9.19 5.87 -7.84
C VAL A 88 7.80 6.11 -8.43
N ARG A 89 7.71 6.47 -9.71
CA ARG A 89 6.41 6.68 -10.37
C ARG A 89 5.57 5.39 -10.41
N ALA A 90 6.19 4.25 -10.67
CA ALA A 90 5.50 2.96 -10.67
C ALA A 90 4.87 2.67 -9.30
N ASP A 91 5.59 2.94 -8.22
CA ASP A 91 5.09 2.74 -6.86
C ASP A 91 3.98 3.76 -6.52
N GLU A 92 4.07 5.02 -6.97
CA GLU A 92 2.99 6.01 -6.84
C GLU A 92 1.69 5.56 -7.51
N LEU A 93 1.78 5.01 -8.72
CA LEU A 93 0.63 4.53 -9.49
C LEU A 93 -0.02 3.31 -8.81
N VAL A 94 0.79 2.39 -8.26
CA VAL A 94 0.28 1.26 -7.45
C VAL A 94 -0.43 1.79 -6.21
N ALA A 95 0.18 2.72 -5.50
CA ALA A 95 -0.42 3.31 -4.30
C ALA A 95 -1.72 4.06 -4.63
N ALA A 96 -1.79 4.78 -5.75
CA ALA A 96 -3.01 5.43 -6.22
C ALA A 96 -4.13 4.43 -6.50
N ARG A 97 -3.82 3.38 -7.27
CA ARG A 97 -4.77 2.32 -7.56
C ARG A 97 -5.29 1.64 -6.30
N ALA A 98 -4.39 1.29 -5.38
CA ALA A 98 -4.77 0.67 -4.11
C ALA A 98 -5.67 1.58 -3.25
N ARG A 99 -5.46 2.91 -3.28
CA ARG A 99 -6.36 3.88 -2.63
C ARG A 99 -7.75 3.89 -3.26
N ASP A 100 -7.82 3.88 -4.59
CA ASP A 100 -9.09 3.90 -5.31
C ASP A 100 -9.87 2.60 -5.11
N GLU A 101 -9.19 1.44 -5.18
CA GLU A 101 -9.77 0.12 -4.89
C GLU A 101 -10.31 0.05 -3.45
N ARG A 102 -9.58 0.61 -2.48
CA ARG A 102 -10.03 0.69 -1.09
C ARG A 102 -11.28 1.53 -0.93
N ARG A 103 -11.32 2.72 -1.52
CA ARG A 103 -12.52 3.60 -1.51
C ARG A 103 -13.71 2.93 -2.17
N ALA A 104 -13.50 2.25 -3.29
CA ALA A 104 -14.54 1.50 -3.97
C ALA A 104 -15.09 0.36 -3.10
N ALA A 105 -14.23 -0.38 -2.40
CA ALA A 105 -14.63 -1.44 -1.48
C ALA A 105 -15.48 -0.90 -0.31
N ILE A 106 -15.08 0.23 0.28
CA ILE A 106 -15.84 0.92 1.34
C ILE A 106 -17.23 1.32 0.83
N ALA A 107 -17.28 2.00 -0.33
CA ALA A 107 -18.54 2.44 -0.92
C ALA A 107 -19.47 1.27 -1.25
N ALA A 108 -18.94 0.18 -1.82
CA ALA A 108 -19.70 -1.02 -2.15
C ALA A 108 -20.26 -1.72 -0.90
N ALA A 109 -19.44 -1.86 0.15
CA ALA A 109 -19.86 -2.46 1.41
C ALA A 109 -20.99 -1.65 2.07
N ARG A 110 -20.87 -0.31 2.10
CA ARG A 110 -21.94 0.58 2.60
C ARG A 110 -23.22 0.47 1.78
N ALA A 111 -23.11 0.50 0.46
CA ALA A 111 -24.27 0.35 -0.44
C ALA A 111 -25.00 -0.99 -0.23
N SER A 112 -24.27 -2.02 0.21
CA SER A 112 -24.81 -3.35 0.51
C SER A 112 -25.34 -3.49 1.94
N GLY A 113 -25.26 -2.43 2.75
CA GLY A 113 -25.69 -2.45 4.15
C GLY A 113 -24.76 -3.25 5.08
N GLU A 114 -23.54 -3.52 4.65
CA GLU A 114 -22.55 -4.21 5.48
C GLU A 114 -22.13 -3.33 6.65
N ARG A 115 -21.81 -3.96 7.79
CA ARG A 115 -21.23 -3.26 8.95
C ARG A 115 -19.71 -3.21 8.89
N TRP A 116 -19.09 -4.14 8.17
CA TRP A 116 -17.65 -4.30 8.08
C TRP A 116 -17.21 -4.40 6.63
N VAL A 117 -16.01 -3.92 6.35
CA VAL A 117 -15.35 -4.07 5.06
C VAL A 117 -13.95 -4.64 5.25
N VAL A 118 -13.55 -5.55 4.37
CA VAL A 118 -12.16 -6.03 4.30
C VAL A 118 -11.40 -5.13 3.33
N LEU A 119 -10.38 -4.43 3.81
CA LEU A 119 -9.61 -3.43 3.05
C LEU A 119 -8.29 -3.99 2.50
N ASP A 120 -7.77 -5.03 3.15
CA ASP A 120 -6.57 -5.75 2.76
C ASP A 120 -6.75 -7.20 3.19
N ALA A 121 -6.47 -8.12 2.27
CA ALA A 121 -6.47 -9.56 2.49
C ALA A 121 -5.29 -10.14 1.73
N SER A 122 -4.09 -9.84 2.22
CA SER A 122 -2.85 -10.31 1.62
C SER A 122 -2.63 -11.79 1.98
N ALA A 123 -2.62 -12.63 0.95
CA ALA A 123 -2.30 -14.05 1.05
C ALA A 123 -0.83 -14.28 0.67
N GLY A 124 -0.12 -15.10 1.45
CA GLY A 124 1.30 -15.34 1.28
C GLY A 124 1.85 -16.14 2.45
N SER A 125 3.18 -16.23 2.53
CA SER A 125 3.84 -16.91 3.65
C SER A 125 3.61 -16.17 4.98
N THR A 126 3.45 -14.85 4.91
CA THR A 126 2.88 -14.01 5.98
C THR A 126 1.49 -13.58 5.54
N HIS A 127 0.48 -13.91 6.33
CA HIS A 127 -0.91 -13.55 6.05
C HIS A 127 -1.30 -12.31 6.83
N ARG A 128 -1.91 -11.32 6.17
CA ARG A 128 -2.41 -10.10 6.82
C ARG A 128 -3.81 -9.79 6.33
N THR A 129 -4.71 -9.53 7.26
CA THR A 129 -6.07 -9.05 6.97
C THR A 129 -6.35 -7.77 7.73
N VAL A 130 -6.88 -6.75 7.04
CA VAL A 130 -7.39 -5.52 7.65
C VAL A 130 -8.88 -5.44 7.42
N GLU A 131 -9.66 -5.43 8.49
CA GLU A 131 -11.10 -5.22 8.44
C GLU A 131 -11.45 -3.94 9.18
N MET A 132 -12.36 -3.15 8.64
CA MET A 132 -12.82 -1.89 9.24
C MET A 132 -14.33 -1.92 9.47
N HIS A 133 -14.75 -1.50 10.66
CA HIS A 133 -16.14 -1.23 10.97
C HIS A 133 -16.56 0.10 10.32
N LEU A 134 -17.54 0.06 9.42
CA LEU A 134 -17.86 1.15 8.50
C LEU A 134 -18.40 2.40 9.19
N ALA A 135 -19.06 2.27 10.35
CA ALA A 135 -19.66 3.41 11.04
C ALA A 135 -18.67 4.15 11.95
N THR A 136 -17.64 3.47 12.46
CA THR A 136 -16.73 4.02 13.50
C THR A 136 -15.30 4.17 13.01
N GLY A 137 -14.92 3.50 11.92
CA GLY A 137 -13.54 3.47 11.46
C GLY A 137 -12.63 2.56 12.30
N LEU A 138 -13.14 1.93 13.36
CA LEU A 138 -12.38 0.96 14.14
C LEU A 138 -12.01 -0.23 13.25
N ALA A 139 -10.73 -0.55 13.20
CA ALA A 139 -10.19 -1.60 12.37
C ALA A 139 -9.46 -2.65 13.20
N LEU A 140 -9.56 -3.90 12.73
CA LEU A 140 -8.82 -5.04 13.23
C LEU A 140 -7.77 -5.41 12.19
N VAL A 141 -6.50 -5.42 12.61
CA VAL A 141 -5.35 -5.83 11.81
C VAL A 141 -4.91 -7.20 12.31
N ALA A 142 -5.22 -8.23 11.57
CA ALA A 142 -4.92 -9.61 11.93
C ALA A 142 -3.74 -10.10 11.08
N THR A 143 -2.61 -10.39 11.72
CA THR A 143 -1.39 -10.88 11.07
C THR A 143 -1.04 -12.28 11.56
N ALA A 144 -0.66 -13.16 10.65
CA ALA A 144 -0.04 -14.45 10.92
C ALA A 144 1.30 -14.53 10.19
N ASP A 145 2.39 -14.55 10.94
CA ASP A 145 3.76 -14.63 10.45
C ASP A 145 4.48 -15.84 11.06
N PRO A 146 4.62 -16.96 10.32
CA PRO A 146 5.27 -18.16 10.83
C PRO A 146 6.79 -18.00 10.99
N TYR A 147 7.37 -16.90 10.49
CA TYR A 147 8.79 -16.60 10.62
C TYR A 147 9.08 -15.57 11.71
N ALA A 148 8.05 -15.07 12.40
CA ALA A 148 8.24 -14.26 13.58
C ALA A 148 9.09 -15.05 14.58
N GLY A 149 10.22 -14.49 15.02
CA GLY A 149 11.10 -15.12 16.02
C GLY A 149 10.49 -15.25 17.42
N GLY A 150 9.16 -15.20 17.53
CA GLY A 150 8.34 -15.19 18.74
C GLY A 150 6.93 -15.72 18.44
N GLU A 151 5.91 -15.12 19.04
CA GLU A 151 4.52 -15.52 18.82
C GLU A 151 4.05 -15.18 17.39
N PRO A 152 3.62 -16.17 16.59
CA PRO A 152 3.41 -15.99 15.15
C PRO A 152 2.09 -15.31 14.79
N TYR A 153 1.19 -15.07 15.74
CA TYR A 153 -0.11 -14.45 15.47
C TYR A 153 -0.23 -13.13 16.22
N VAL A 154 -0.62 -12.06 15.53
CA VAL A 154 -0.80 -10.72 16.11
C VAL A 154 -2.18 -10.19 15.74
N LEU A 155 -2.88 -9.63 16.71
CA LEU A 155 -4.09 -8.84 16.51
C LEU A 155 -3.82 -7.40 16.96
N GLY A 156 -3.78 -6.49 16.00
CA GLY A 156 -3.74 -5.05 16.21
C GLY A 156 -5.10 -4.41 16.07
N GLU A 157 -5.27 -3.26 16.71
CA GLU A 157 -6.39 -2.36 16.52
C GLU A 157 -5.90 -1.04 15.92
N ALA A 158 -6.73 -0.37 15.12
CA ALA A 158 -6.45 0.95 14.61
C ALA A 158 -7.76 1.74 14.40
N VAL A 159 -7.65 3.06 14.26
CA VAL A 159 -8.73 3.91 13.77
C VAL A 159 -8.36 4.33 12.36
N LEU A 160 -9.24 4.02 11.41
CA LEU A 160 -9.11 4.42 10.01
C LEU A 160 -10.16 5.47 9.66
N ASP A 161 -9.83 6.34 8.72
CA ASP A 161 -10.79 7.24 8.11
C ASP A 161 -11.86 6.44 7.36
N THR A 162 -13.13 6.69 7.68
CA THR A 162 -14.23 5.85 7.20
C THR A 162 -14.51 6.00 5.70
N GLU A 163 -14.03 7.06 5.06
CA GLU A 163 -14.21 7.30 3.62
C GLU A 163 -13.05 6.73 2.80
N THR A 164 -11.83 6.81 3.34
CA THR A 164 -10.60 6.51 2.59
C THR A 164 -9.90 5.24 3.06
N GLY A 165 -10.22 4.74 4.25
CA GLY A 165 -9.55 3.62 4.89
C GLY A 165 -8.07 3.87 5.22
N VAL A 166 -7.66 5.14 5.32
CA VAL A 166 -6.30 5.54 5.73
C VAL A 166 -6.22 5.54 7.26
N THR A 167 -5.13 5.02 7.82
CA THR A 167 -4.91 5.03 9.26
C THR A 167 -4.81 6.45 9.80
N ILE A 168 -5.64 6.74 10.79
CA ILE A 168 -5.60 7.97 11.58
C ILE A 168 -4.74 7.74 12.82
N THR A 169 -4.92 6.61 13.50
CA THR A 169 -4.21 6.29 14.74
C THR A 169 -4.07 4.78 14.89
N ASP A 170 -2.87 4.33 15.25
CA ASP A 170 -2.61 2.96 15.64
C ASP A 170 -3.03 2.72 17.09
N GLY A 171 -3.58 1.55 17.36
CA GLY A 171 -4.01 1.12 18.68
C GLY A 171 -3.06 0.09 19.29
N THR A 172 -3.61 -0.73 20.17
CA THR A 172 -2.86 -1.78 20.85
C THR A 172 -2.72 -3.01 19.98
N GLU A 173 -1.58 -3.69 20.11
CA GLU A 173 -1.36 -5.01 19.54
C GLU A 173 -1.33 -6.07 20.66
N THR A 174 -1.83 -7.26 20.34
CA THR A 174 -1.75 -8.43 21.20
C THR A 174 -1.23 -9.60 20.38
N SER A 175 -0.20 -10.26 20.90
CA SER A 175 0.37 -11.46 20.29
C SER A 175 -0.24 -12.73 20.87
N PHE A 176 -0.23 -13.79 20.07
CA PHE A 176 -0.74 -15.10 20.44
C PHE A 176 0.18 -16.18 19.89
N ALA A 177 0.51 -17.17 20.73
CA ALA A 177 1.19 -18.38 20.29
C ALA A 177 0.31 -19.31 19.44
N ASP A 178 -1.02 -19.20 19.58
CA ASP A 178 -1.98 -20.15 19.01
C ASP A 178 -3.00 -19.49 18.05
N ALA A 179 -3.24 -20.18 16.92
CA ALA A 179 -4.11 -19.70 15.86
C ALA A 179 -5.59 -19.70 16.24
N VAL A 180 -6.02 -20.62 17.12
CA VAL A 180 -7.41 -20.70 17.59
C VAL A 180 -7.67 -19.51 18.52
N ALA A 181 -6.81 -19.31 19.51
CA ALA A 181 -6.89 -18.19 20.45
C ALA A 181 -6.90 -16.83 19.73
N TRP A 182 -6.05 -16.66 18.70
CA TRP A 182 -6.02 -15.47 17.86
C TRP A 182 -7.33 -15.23 17.10
N ARG A 183 -7.89 -16.28 16.46
CA ARG A 183 -9.18 -16.18 15.75
C ARG A 183 -10.34 -15.89 16.70
N ASP A 184 -10.33 -16.50 17.88
CA ASP A 184 -11.35 -16.28 18.91
C ASP A 184 -11.27 -14.87 19.47
N ALA A 185 -10.06 -14.34 19.70
CA ALA A 185 -9.83 -12.97 20.12
C ALA A 185 -10.36 -11.97 19.08
N ARG A 186 -10.05 -12.19 17.79
CA ARG A 186 -10.56 -11.38 16.68
C ARG A 186 -12.09 -11.40 16.61
N ALA A 187 -12.70 -12.58 16.69
CA ALA A 187 -14.16 -12.73 16.66
C ALA A 187 -14.84 -12.08 17.87
N ARG A 188 -14.24 -12.22 19.07
CA ARG A 188 -14.71 -11.53 20.28
C ARG A 188 -14.65 -10.03 20.09
N ARG A 189 -13.53 -9.49 19.61
CA ARG A 189 -13.36 -8.05 19.46
C ARG A 189 -14.32 -7.45 18.44
N ARG A 190 -14.56 -8.15 17.34
CA ARG A 190 -15.58 -7.78 16.35
C ARG A 190 -16.97 -7.65 16.98
N ARG A 191 -17.37 -8.60 17.84
CA ARG A 191 -18.66 -8.54 18.55
C ARG A 191 -18.72 -7.38 19.55
N GLU A 192 -17.64 -7.10 20.26
CA GLU A 192 -17.58 -5.97 21.19
C GLU A 192 -17.75 -4.62 20.48
N ILE A 193 -17.16 -4.48 19.28
CA ILE A 193 -17.30 -3.26 18.47
C ILE A 193 -18.74 -3.12 17.97
N ASP A 194 -19.34 -4.20 17.45
CA ASP A 194 -20.75 -4.21 17.02
C ASP A 194 -21.69 -3.82 18.19
N SER A 195 -21.48 -4.39 19.38
CA SER A 195 -22.40 -4.20 20.51
C SER A 195 -22.34 -2.80 21.13
N ARG A 196 -21.22 -2.09 21.01
CA ARG A 196 -21.07 -0.71 21.55
C ARG A 196 -22.02 0.28 20.87
N LEU A 197 -22.36 0.04 19.60
CA LEU A 197 -23.23 0.92 18.83
C LEU A 197 -24.71 0.53 18.93
N ASP A 198 -25.00 -0.77 19.04
CA ASP A 198 -26.37 -1.26 19.28
C ASP A 198 -26.87 -0.85 20.69
N GLY A 199 -25.96 -0.58 21.63
CA GLY A 199 -26.25 -0.15 23.00
C GLY A 199 -26.40 1.37 23.21
N GLY A 200 -26.22 2.20 22.18
CA GLY A 200 -26.41 3.65 22.28
C GLY A 200 -25.26 4.44 22.94
N ASP A 201 -24.07 3.87 23.08
CA ASP A 201 -22.93 4.58 23.66
C ASP A 201 -22.22 5.41 22.59
N THR A 202 -22.77 6.60 22.34
CA THR A 202 -22.25 7.61 21.42
C THR A 202 -21.04 8.29 22.05
N MET A 203 -19.91 7.58 22.16
CA MET A 203 -18.65 8.17 22.63
C MET A 203 -17.90 8.79 21.45
N LEU A 204 -18.37 9.96 21.02
CA LEU A 204 -17.57 10.98 20.31
C LEU A 204 -18.22 12.34 20.57
N SER A 205 -18.05 12.81 21.80
CA SER A 205 -17.99 14.24 22.10
C SER A 205 -16.77 14.46 22.98
N ASP A 206 -16.07 15.54 22.64
CA ASP A 206 -14.96 16.20 23.35
C ASP A 206 -13.55 15.62 23.16
N LYS A 207 -12.81 16.12 22.15
CA LYS A 207 -12.04 17.38 22.27
C LYS A 207 -11.47 17.85 20.93
#